data_AF-A0A817N7T2-F1
#
_entry.id   AF-A0A817N7T2-F1
#
_cell.length_a   1.000
_cell.length_b   1.000
_cell.length_c   1.000
_cell.angle_alpha   90.00
_cell.angle_beta   90.00
_cell.angle_gamma   90.00
#
_symmetry.space_group_name_H-M   'P 1'
#
loop_
_entity.id
_entity.type
_entity.pdbx_description
1 polymer ?
#
loop_
_entity_poly.entity_id
_entity_poly.type
_entity_poly.pdbx_seq_one_letter_code
_entity_poly.pdbx_strand_id
1 'polypeptide(L)'
;QKKLFPHLIYCLLLLPINLNIRQLLTNNFTFLLEQLFDNKCENNITYIQIAKIIFRTINFLRQCPIENLNKRNAGKNLFLNFDNHFWLDIDYFQLAKCASKYQCYQSAIVYTDIWTTKQ
;
A
#
# COMPACT_ATOMS: atom_id res chain seq x y z
N GLN A 1 -14.97 -9.86 10.32
CA GLN A 1 -15.43 -8.47 10.21
C GLN A 1 -14.95 -7.88 8.88
N LYS A 2 -15.83 -7.23 8.12
CA LYS A 2 -15.52 -6.68 6.78
C LYS A 2 -14.35 -5.69 6.87
N LYS A 3 -13.33 -5.88 6.03
CA LYS A 3 -12.16 -4.99 5.87
C LYS A 3 -12.57 -3.66 5.20
N LEU A 4 -13.41 -2.87 5.89
CA LEU A 4 -14.08 -1.70 5.30
C LEU A 4 -13.07 -0.69 4.73
N PHE A 5 -12.01 -0.38 5.51
CA PHE A 5 -11.01 0.61 5.09
C PHE A 5 -10.16 0.14 3.89
N PRO A 6 -9.53 -1.05 3.90
CA PRO A 6 -8.83 -1.55 2.70
C PRO A 6 -9.69 -1.59 1.44
N HIS A 7 -10.96 -1.99 1.58
CA HIS A 7 -11.89 -2.04 0.46
C HIS A 7 -12.27 -0.64 -0.04
N LEU A 8 -12.44 0.34 0.84
CA LEU A 8 -12.69 1.73 0.46
C LEU A 8 -11.50 2.31 -0.32
N ILE A 9 -10.26 2.08 0.14
CA ILE A 9 -9.05 2.50 -0.59
C ILE A 9 -9.00 1.86 -1.98
N TYR A 10 -9.30 0.57 -2.08
CA TYR A 10 -9.40 -0.12 -3.36
C TYR A 10 -10.46 0.50 -4.29
N CYS A 11 -11.66 0.78 -3.79
CA CYS A 11 -12.72 1.42 -4.57
C CYS A 11 -12.33 2.82 -5.06
N LEU A 12 -11.64 3.61 -4.23
CA LEU A 12 -11.13 4.93 -4.63
C LEU A 12 -10.11 4.82 -5.78
N LEU A 13 -9.22 3.83 -5.70
CA LEU A 13 -8.23 3.53 -6.73
C LEU A 13 -8.84 2.94 -8.01
N LEU A 14 -10.12 2.55 -8.02
CA LEU A 14 -10.84 2.10 -9.22
C LEU A 14 -11.51 3.25 -9.99
N LEU A 15 -11.61 4.44 -9.40
CA LEU A 15 -12.28 5.57 -10.03
C LEU A 15 -11.48 6.09 -11.24
N PRO A 16 -12.14 6.53 -12.33
CA PRO A 16 -11.46 6.98 -13.55
C PRO A 16 -10.67 8.29 -13.41
N ILE A 17 -10.77 9.00 -12.28
CA ILE A 17 -10.00 10.22 -11.93
C ILE A 17 -8.62 9.85 -11.31
N ASN A 18 -8.08 8.70 -11.72
CA ASN A 18 -7.22 7.84 -10.90
C ASN A 18 -5.84 8.44 -10.54
N LEU A 19 -5.19 9.18 -11.43
CA LEU A 19 -3.79 9.60 -11.25
C LEU A 19 -3.59 10.44 -9.99
N ASN A 20 -4.44 11.46 -9.79
CA ASN A 20 -4.34 12.36 -8.63
C ASN A 20 -4.63 11.61 -7.32
N ILE A 21 -5.54 10.64 -7.34
CA ILE A 21 -5.92 9.85 -6.16
C ILE A 21 -4.82 8.86 -5.80
N ARG A 22 -4.27 8.11 -6.77
CA ARG A 22 -3.14 7.19 -6.55
C ARG A 22 -1.93 7.93 -5.98
N GLN A 23 -1.56 9.07 -6.57
CA GLN A 23 -0.43 9.86 -6.11
C GLN A 23 -0.68 10.41 -4.70
N LEU A 24 -1.88 10.95 -4.45
CA LEU A 24 -2.27 11.43 -3.12
C LEU A 24 -2.21 10.30 -2.07
N LEU A 25 -2.76 9.13 -2.36
CA LEU A 25 -2.73 7.98 -1.46
C LEU A 25 -1.31 7.49 -1.24
N THR A 26 -0.49 7.42 -2.29
CA THR A 26 0.91 7.03 -2.19
C THR A 26 1.68 7.97 -1.26
N ASN A 27 1.52 9.29 -1.44
CA ASN A 27 2.18 10.29 -0.59
C ASN A 27 1.72 10.18 0.87
N ASN A 28 0.41 10.03 1.11
CA ASN A 28 -0.13 9.90 2.46
C ASN A 28 0.34 8.61 3.15
N PHE A 29 0.36 7.48 2.45
CA PHE A 29 0.86 6.22 3.00
C PHE A 29 2.36 6.31 3.30
N THR A 30 3.14 6.94 2.41
CA THR A 30 4.59 7.15 2.61
C THR A 30 4.84 8.03 3.84
N PHE A 31 4.14 9.16 3.96
CA PHE A 31 4.22 10.03 5.13
C PHE A 31 3.89 9.28 6.43
N LEU A 32 2.81 8.48 6.42
CA LEU A 32 2.46 7.69 7.61
C LEU A 32 3.53 6.65 7.96
N LEU A 33 4.17 6.03 6.96
CA LEU A 33 5.27 5.09 7.20
C LEU A 33 6.49 5.77 7.79
N GLU A 34 6.83 6.98 7.34
CA GLU A 34 7.89 7.80 7.93
C GLU A 34 7.58 8.11 9.40
N GLN A 35 6.35 8.54 9.72
CA GLN A 35 5.94 8.80 11.10
C GLN A 35 6.00 7.54 11.99
N LEU A 36 5.60 6.38 11.45
CA LEU A 36 5.72 5.10 12.15
C LEU A 36 7.19 4.72 12.37
N PHE A 37 8.05 4.99 11.40
CA PHE A 37 9.48 4.69 11.48
C PHE A 37 10.22 5.60 12.47
N ASP A 38 9.92 6.90 12.50
CA ASP A 38 10.55 7.88 13.39
C ASP A 38 10.06 7.77 14.85
N ASN A 39 8.93 7.10 15.07
CA ASN A 39 8.36 6.94 16.39
C ASN A 39 9.32 6.21 17.35
N LYS A 40 9.74 6.84 18.45
CA LYS A 40 10.66 6.23 19.44
C LYS A 40 9.97 5.30 20.45
N CYS A 41 8.64 5.36 20.57
CA CYS A 41 7.84 4.61 21.53
C CYS A 41 7.03 3.51 20.82
N GLU A 42 7.67 2.37 20.59
CA GLU A 42 7.08 1.21 19.90
C GLU A 42 5.83 0.66 20.58
N ASN A 43 5.66 0.91 21.89
CA ASN A 43 4.49 0.50 22.68
C ASN A 43 3.28 1.45 22.56
N ASN A 44 3.36 2.50 21.74
CA ASN A 44 2.24 3.42 21.56
C ASN A 44 1.09 2.72 20.81
N ILE A 45 -0.02 2.50 21.52
CA ILE A 45 -1.21 1.78 21.03
C ILE A 45 -1.75 2.39 19.73
N THR A 46 -1.77 3.70 19.61
CA THR A 46 -2.27 4.40 18.42
C THR A 46 -1.40 4.09 17.21
N TYR A 47 -0.08 4.16 17.36
CA TYR A 47 0.86 3.83 16.27
C TYR A 47 0.79 2.35 15.89
N ILE A 48 0.63 1.44 16.85
CA ILE A 48 0.40 0.02 16.59
C ILE A 48 -0.87 -0.18 15.76
N GLN A 49 -1.96 0.52 16.07
CA GLN A 49 -3.21 0.43 15.32
C GLN A 49 -3.07 1.00 13.90
N ILE A 50 -2.42 2.15 13.74
CA ILE A 50 -2.13 2.75 12.43
C ILE A 50 -1.30 1.79 11.58
N ALA A 51 -0.19 1.26 12.12
CA ALA A 51 0.66 0.29 11.44
C ALA A 51 -0.14 -0.93 10.97
N LYS A 52 -0.99 -1.50 11.84
CA LYS A 52 -1.87 -2.62 11.48
C LYS A 52 -2.82 -2.28 10.34
N ILE A 53 -3.41 -1.09 10.33
CA ILE A 53 -4.31 -0.64 9.24
C ILE A 53 -3.53 -0.51 7.93
N ILE A 54 -2.36 0.12 7.95
CA ILE A 54 -1.51 0.30 6.77
C ILE A 54 -1.10 -1.05 6.19
N PHE A 55 -0.53 -1.95 6.99
CA PHE A 55 -0.09 -3.26 6.49
C PHE A 55 -1.25 -4.12 6.00
N ARG A 56 -2.40 -4.09 6.68
CA ARG A 56 -3.62 -4.77 6.21
C ARG A 56 -4.10 -4.21 4.88
N THR A 57 -3.99 -2.91 4.67
CA THR A 57 -4.44 -2.25 3.45
C THR A 57 -3.53 -2.61 2.29
N ILE A 58 -2.21 -2.52 2.46
CA ILE A 58 -1.24 -2.87 1.42
C ILE A 58 -1.35 -4.35 1.06
N ASN A 59 -1.43 -5.24 2.05
CA ASN A 59 -1.61 -6.67 1.79
C ASN A 59 -2.94 -6.99 1.08
N PHE A 60 -4.02 -6.28 1.42
CA PHE A 60 -5.29 -6.44 0.72
C PHE A 60 -5.19 -5.98 -0.74
N LEU A 61 -4.66 -4.78 -0.98
CA LEU A 61 -4.50 -4.24 -2.34
C LEU A 61 -3.66 -5.18 -3.21
N ARG A 62 -2.58 -5.75 -2.68
CA ARG A 62 -1.75 -6.73 -3.41
C ARG A 62 -2.51 -7.98 -3.88
N GLN A 63 -3.59 -8.36 -3.19
CA GLN A 63 -4.44 -9.50 -3.57
C GLN A 63 -5.53 -9.10 -4.58
N CYS A 64 -5.73 -7.81 -4.83
CA CYS A 64 -6.77 -7.31 -5.71
C CYS A 64 -6.30 -7.26 -7.17
N PRO A 65 -7.12 -7.72 -8.13
CA PRO A 65 -6.73 -7.79 -9.54
C PRO A 65 -6.69 -6.40 -10.19
N ILE A 66 -5.57 -6.07 -10.83
CA ILE A 66 -5.36 -4.80 -11.57
C ILE A 66 -5.88 -4.88 -13.01
N GLU A 67 -6.07 -6.10 -13.53
CA GLU A 67 -6.43 -6.37 -14.93
C GLU A 67 -7.74 -5.70 -15.38
N ASN A 68 -8.66 -5.41 -14.45
CA ASN A 68 -9.93 -4.75 -14.75
C ASN A 68 -9.79 -3.25 -15.05
N LEU A 69 -8.68 -2.61 -14.69
CA LEU A 69 -8.39 -1.21 -15.01
C LEU A 69 -7.82 -1.05 -16.42
N ASN A 70 -6.87 -1.91 -16.80
CA ASN A 70 -6.22 -1.84 -18.11
C ASN A 70 -7.22 -2.11 -19.25
N LYS A 71 -8.22 -2.99 -19.04
CA LYS A 71 -9.31 -3.23 -20.00
C LYS A 71 -10.26 -2.04 -20.17
N ARG A 72 -10.54 -1.27 -19.10
CA ARG A 72 -11.43 -0.10 -19.14
C ARG A 72 -10.79 1.12 -19.77
N ASN A 73 -9.46 1.24 -19.66
CA ASN A 73 -8.71 2.36 -20.21
C ASN A 73 -8.20 2.12 -21.63
N ALA A 74 -8.41 0.94 -22.22
CA ALA A 74 -7.99 0.63 -23.59
C ALA A 74 -8.54 1.59 -24.68
N GLY A 75 -9.60 2.36 -24.39
CA GLY A 75 -10.17 3.36 -25.31
C GLY A 75 -9.76 4.81 -25.06
N LYS A 76 -9.03 5.12 -23.98
CA LYS A 76 -8.51 6.46 -23.68
C LYS A 76 -7.00 6.30 -23.49
N ASN A 77 -6.17 7.01 -24.25
CA ASN A 77 -4.69 7.02 -24.15
C ASN A 77 -4.15 7.53 -22.79
N LEU A 78 -4.84 7.25 -21.68
CA LEU A 78 -4.34 7.33 -20.32
C LEU A 78 -3.55 6.03 -20.08
N PHE A 79 -2.28 6.05 -20.49
CA PHE A 79 -1.27 5.10 -20.05
C PHE A 79 -1.12 5.21 -18.52
N LEU A 80 -2.06 4.61 -17.80
CA LEU A 80 -1.90 4.27 -16.41
C LEU A 80 -0.95 3.08 -16.38
N ASN A 81 0.35 3.36 -16.45
CA ASN A 81 1.40 2.39 -16.13
C ASN A 81 1.26 2.04 -14.64
N PHE A 82 0.33 1.15 -14.32
CA PHE A 82 0.44 0.32 -13.15
C PHE A 82 1.54 -0.67 -13.46
N ASP A 83 2.78 -0.32 -13.12
CA ASP A 83 3.89 -1.25 -13.23
C ASP A 83 3.56 -2.49 -12.40
N ASN A 84 3.23 -3.57 -13.10
CA ASN A 84 3.28 -4.95 -12.67
C ASN A 84 2.88 -5.22 -11.21
N HIS A 85 1.59 -5.06 -10.93
CA HIS A 85 0.88 -5.66 -9.79
C HIS A 85 0.79 -4.83 -8.50
N PHE A 86 1.22 -3.56 -8.51
CA PHE A 86 1.16 -2.70 -7.31
C PHE A 86 0.20 -1.52 -7.47
N TRP A 87 -0.67 -1.35 -6.47
CA TRP A 87 -1.67 -0.29 -6.44
C TRP A 87 -1.15 1.09 -5.99
N LEU A 88 -0.07 1.11 -5.21
CA LEU A 88 0.56 2.30 -4.64
C LEU A 88 2.08 2.20 -4.82
N ASP A 89 2.75 3.33 -5.07
CA ASP A 89 4.20 3.39 -5.29
C ASP A 89 4.95 3.60 -3.98
N ILE A 90 4.92 2.57 -3.14
CA ILE A 90 5.54 2.58 -1.80
C ILE A 90 6.89 1.87 -1.84
N ASP A 91 7.87 2.39 -1.10
CA ASP A 91 9.14 1.69 -0.85
C ASP A 91 8.92 0.45 0.04
N TYR A 92 9.01 -0.73 -0.57
CA TYR A 92 8.82 -2.01 0.11
C TYR A 92 9.91 -2.33 1.12
N PHE A 93 11.11 -1.75 1.01
CA PHE A 93 12.16 -1.93 2.01
C PHE A 93 11.84 -1.16 3.29
N GLN A 94 11.41 0.10 3.17
CA GLN A 94 10.92 0.88 4.31
C GLN A 94 9.71 0.22 4.96
N LEU A 95 8.81 -0.32 4.12
CA LEU A 95 7.64 -1.05 4.59
C LEU A 95 8.02 -2.32 5.38
N ALA A 96 9.03 -3.07 4.93
CA ALA A 96 9.54 -4.23 5.63
C ALA A 96 10.15 -3.88 7.00
N LYS A 97 10.98 -2.83 7.05
CA LYS A 97 11.56 -2.32 8.31
C LYS A 97 10.48 -1.92 9.31
N CYS A 98 9.50 -1.14 8.83
CA CYS A 98 8.39 -0.70 9.67
C CYS A 98 7.53 -1.89 10.16
N ALA A 99 7.27 -2.87 9.29
CA ALA A 99 6.55 -4.08 9.68
C ALA A 99 7.29 -4.89 10.75
N SER A 100 8.61 -5.01 10.65
CA SER A 100 9.45 -5.66 11.66
C SER A 100 9.39 -4.94 13.00
N LYS A 101 9.51 -3.60 12.99
CA LYS A 101 9.43 -2.75 14.19
C LYS A 101 8.12 -2.95 14.96
N TYR A 102 6.99 -3.04 14.26
CA TYR A 102 5.68 -3.28 14.87
C TYR A 102 5.31 -4.78 14.96
N GLN A 103 6.31 -5.68 14.96
CA GLN A 103 6.15 -7.12 15.16
C GLN A 103 5.20 -7.81 14.17
N CYS A 104 4.99 -7.22 12.99
CA CYS A 104 4.20 -7.77 11.90
C CYS A 104 5.08 -8.63 10.98
N TYR A 105 5.77 -9.62 11.56
CA TYR A 105 6.85 -10.38 10.90
C TYR A 105 6.45 -11.04 9.58
N GLN A 106 5.25 -11.62 9.50
CA GLN A 106 4.77 -12.20 8.24
C GLN A 106 4.68 -11.17 7.11
N SER A 107 4.27 -9.94 7.42
CA SER A 107 4.25 -8.87 6.42
C SER A 107 5.67 -8.41 6.09
N ALA A 108 6.55 -8.32 7.09
CA ALA A 108 7.95 -7.92 6.90
C ALA A 108 8.72 -8.86 5.94
N ILE A 109 8.53 -10.19 6.09
CA ILE A 109 9.11 -11.20 5.18
C ILE A 109 8.63 -10.94 3.75
N VAL A 110 7.31 -10.87 3.57
CA VAL A 110 6.73 -10.72 2.23
C VAL A 110 7.15 -9.40 1.57
N TYR A 111 7.29 -8.32 2.33
CA TYR A 111 7.75 -7.04 1.80
C TYR A 111 9.23 -7.06 1.44
N THR A 112 10.06 -7.76 2.22
CA THR A 112 11.47 -8.00 1.89
C THR A 112 11.58 -8.78 0.58
N ASP A 113 10.80 -9.85 0.42
CA ASP A 113 10.78 -10.66 -0.81
C ASP A 113 10.39 -9.84 -2.05
N ILE A 114 9.42 -8.94 -1.91
CA ILE A 114 9.03 -8.03 -3.00
C ILE A 114 10.17 -7.07 -3.35
N TRP A 115 10.83 -6.51 -2.35
CA TRP A 115 11.91 -5.57 -2.59
C TRP A 115 13.11 -6.24 -3.26
N THR A 116 13.48 -7.45 -2.85
CA THR A 116 14.60 -8.20 -3.47
C THR A 116 14.28 -8.67 -4.88
N THR A 117 13.03 -9.04 -5.18
CA THR A 117 12.61 -9.46 -6.53
C THR A 117 12.45 -8.31 -7.52
N LYS A 118 12.45 -7.06 -7.06
CA LYS A 118 12.36 -5.86 -7.90
C LYS A 118 13.72 -5.26 -8.30
N GLN A 119 14.84 -5.77 -7.77
CA GLN A 119 16.19 -5.36 -8.19
C GLN A 119 16.55 -5.95 -9.55
#